data_AF-A0A251MXA8-F1
#
_entry.id   AF-A0A251MXA8-F1
#
_cell.length_a   1.000
_cell.length_b   1.000
_cell.length_c   1.000
_cell.angle_alpha   90.00
_cell.angle_beta   90.00
_cell.angle_gamma   90.00
#
_symmetry.space_group_name_H-M   'P 1'
#
loop_
_entity.id
_entity.type
_entity.pdbx_description
1 polymer ?
#
loop_
_entity_poly.entity_id
_entity_poly.type
_entity_poly.pdbx_seq_one_letter_code
_entity_poly.pdbx_strand_id
1 'polypeptide(L)'
;MMVLQWIKGHPQFLKNPLYIGGDSYSGKTVPIITQEVSEGNEVGREPPMNLKGYILGNPFTDPTYDVNSRIKFAHNMALISDALYESTKTNCKGEYVQVDPSNAPCVENLQEVTQCLQKINSPQILEPICSTMSPKPKGFKWDKNFVGENFLDMPHRYPEPWCRAYNYLFSFIWANDKTVQNALHVREGTIRDWERCNQSFSSSYAHDVRTSLDYHRNLTKKNLRATTTKSEKDDQKTTTV
;
A
#
# COMPACT_ATOMS: atom_id res chain seq x y z
N MET A 1 -13.14 9.77 -16.52
CA MET A 1 -12.43 8.56 -16.06
C MET A 1 -11.46 8.08 -17.14
N MET A 2 -10.19 7.82 -16.80
CA MET A 2 -9.13 7.44 -17.77
C MET A 2 -9.45 6.14 -18.53
N VAL A 3 -9.96 5.12 -17.83
CA VAL A 3 -10.30 3.82 -18.43
C VAL A 3 -11.31 3.97 -19.57
N LEU A 4 -12.32 4.82 -19.40
CA LEU A 4 -13.33 5.08 -20.43
C LEU A 4 -12.70 5.70 -21.69
N GLN A 5 -11.81 6.68 -21.53
CA GLN A 5 -11.14 7.31 -22.66
C GLN A 5 -10.20 6.33 -23.36
N TRP A 6 -9.52 5.47 -22.61
CA TRP A 6 -8.68 4.44 -23.17
C TRP A 6 -9.48 3.45 -24.02
N ILE A 7 -10.63 2.97 -23.53
CA ILE A 7 -11.50 2.05 -24.29
C ILE A 7 -12.07 2.74 -25.55
N LYS A 8 -12.45 4.02 -25.48
CA LYS A 8 -12.89 4.78 -26.68
C LYS A 8 -11.80 4.88 -27.74
N GLY A 9 -10.54 5.04 -27.33
CA GLY A 9 -9.39 5.04 -28.25
C GLY A 9 -8.97 3.65 -28.74
N HIS A 10 -9.41 2.58 -28.06
CA HIS A 10 -9.04 1.20 -28.38
C HIS A 10 -10.26 0.27 -28.42
N PRO A 11 -11.22 0.52 -29.33
CA PRO A 11 -12.50 -0.19 -29.39
C PRO A 11 -12.36 -1.70 -29.64
N GLN A 12 -11.23 -2.16 -30.18
CA GLN A 12 -10.93 -3.58 -30.38
C GLN A 12 -10.93 -4.39 -29.06
N PHE A 13 -10.72 -3.74 -27.91
CA PHE A 13 -10.75 -4.40 -26.59
C PHE A 13 -12.13 -4.36 -25.92
N LEU A 14 -13.14 -3.74 -26.54
CA LEU A 14 -14.44 -3.52 -25.89
C LEU A 14 -15.12 -4.82 -25.45
N LYS A 15 -14.96 -5.90 -26.22
CA LYS A 15 -15.54 -7.21 -25.92
C LYS A 15 -14.69 -8.02 -24.93
N ASN A 16 -13.46 -7.61 -24.64
CA ASN A 16 -12.56 -8.38 -23.79
C ASN A 16 -13.02 -8.32 -22.33
N PRO A 17 -12.94 -9.43 -21.57
CA PRO A 17 -13.13 -9.42 -20.13
C PRO A 17 -12.23 -8.37 -19.46
N LEU A 18 -12.83 -7.41 -18.77
CA LEU A 18 -12.12 -6.39 -18.00
C LEU A 18 -11.99 -6.82 -16.54
N TYR A 19 -10.76 -6.80 -16.04
CA TYR A 19 -10.42 -6.93 -14.63
C TYR A 19 -9.65 -5.70 -14.18
N ILE A 20 -9.97 -5.17 -13.00
CA ILE A 20 -9.28 -4.00 -12.42
C ILE A 20 -8.40 -4.50 -11.28
N GLY A 21 -7.09 -4.35 -11.44
CA GLY A 21 -6.09 -4.88 -10.51
C GLY A 21 -5.30 -3.78 -9.83
N GLY A 22 -4.79 -4.07 -8.63
CA GLY A 22 -3.80 -3.22 -7.97
C GLY A 22 -3.25 -3.84 -6.70
N ASP A 23 -2.20 -3.23 -6.16
CA ASP A 23 -1.55 -3.65 -4.92
C ASP A 23 -1.42 -2.52 -3.90
N SER A 24 -1.16 -2.89 -2.64
CA SER A 24 -0.88 -1.94 -1.56
C SER A 24 -2.01 -0.92 -1.38
N TYR A 25 -1.73 0.38 -1.48
CA TYR A 25 -2.71 1.46 -1.36
C TYR A 25 -3.87 1.35 -2.36
N SER A 26 -3.69 0.59 -3.45
CA SER A 26 -4.76 0.30 -4.40
C SER A 26 -5.93 -0.50 -3.80
N GLY A 27 -5.77 -1.04 -2.59
CA GLY A 27 -6.87 -1.52 -1.76
C GLY A 27 -7.97 -0.48 -1.53
N LYS A 28 -7.64 0.82 -1.66
CA LYS A 28 -8.63 1.91 -1.66
C LYS A 28 -9.15 2.24 -3.05
N THR A 29 -8.27 2.41 -4.02
CA THR A 29 -8.65 2.95 -5.34
C THR A 29 -9.36 1.93 -6.23
N VAL A 30 -8.95 0.66 -6.19
CA VAL A 30 -9.52 -0.39 -7.07
C VAL A 30 -10.99 -0.64 -6.79
N PRO A 31 -11.46 -0.80 -5.53
CA PRO A 31 -12.89 -0.94 -5.26
C PRO A 31 -13.70 0.28 -5.72
N ILE A 32 -13.18 1.49 -5.53
CA ILE A 32 -13.83 2.73 -5.97
C ILE A 32 -13.97 2.75 -7.49
N ILE A 33 -12.87 2.54 -8.22
CA ILE A 33 -12.88 2.55 -9.69
C ILE A 33 -13.78 1.43 -10.24
N THR A 34 -13.77 0.26 -9.60
CA THR A 34 -14.63 -0.88 -10.00
C THR A 34 -16.10 -0.54 -9.81
N GLN A 35 -16.46 0.10 -8.70
CA GLN A 35 -17.83 0.55 -8.45
C GLN A 35 -18.26 1.60 -9.49
N GLU A 36 -17.42 2.60 -9.79
CA GLU A 36 -17.69 3.61 -10.82
C GLU A 36 -17.91 3.02 -12.22
N VAL A 37 -17.17 1.97 -12.57
CA VAL A 37 -17.36 1.22 -13.83
C VAL A 37 -18.68 0.45 -13.81
N SER A 38 -18.98 -0.25 -12.70
CA SER A 38 -20.23 -1.02 -12.55
C SER A 38 -21.46 -0.12 -12.64
N GLU A 39 -21.49 0.96 -11.86
CA GLU A 39 -22.59 1.93 -11.85
C GLU A 39 -22.72 2.64 -13.20
N GLY A 40 -21.59 2.97 -13.84
CA GLY A 40 -21.57 3.50 -15.19
C GLY A 40 -22.29 2.58 -16.20
N ASN A 41 -22.02 1.29 -16.15
CA ASN A 41 -22.70 0.32 -17.01
C ASN A 41 -24.21 0.23 -16.70
N GLU A 42 -24.60 0.29 -15.42
CA GLU A 42 -26.00 0.20 -14.98
C GLU A 42 -26.85 1.37 -15.46
N VAL A 43 -26.26 2.58 -15.54
CA VAL A 43 -26.94 3.77 -16.07
C VAL A 43 -26.80 3.92 -17.59
N GLY A 44 -26.27 2.90 -18.29
CA GLY A 44 -26.13 2.91 -19.75
C GLY A 44 -25.04 3.84 -20.28
N ARG A 45 -23.96 4.08 -19.51
CA ARG A 45 -22.82 4.90 -19.96
C ARG A 45 -22.05 4.19 -21.07
N GLU A 46 -21.90 4.88 -22.20
CA GLU A 46 -21.22 4.34 -23.38
C GLU A 46 -19.71 4.72 -23.45
N PRO A 47 -18.84 3.80 -23.90
CA PRO A 47 -19.15 2.41 -24.25
C PRO A 47 -19.22 1.49 -23.01
N PRO A 48 -20.07 0.45 -23.00
CA PRO A 48 -20.19 -0.47 -21.87
C PRO A 48 -18.91 -1.28 -21.71
N MET A 49 -18.37 -1.30 -20.50
CA MET A 49 -17.16 -2.07 -20.21
C MET A 49 -17.53 -3.48 -19.78
N ASN A 50 -16.95 -4.52 -20.39
CA ASN A 50 -17.20 -5.92 -20.05
C ASN A 50 -16.51 -6.32 -18.71
N LEU A 51 -16.87 -5.64 -17.63
CA LEU A 51 -16.33 -5.81 -16.29
C LEU A 51 -16.69 -7.20 -15.74
N LYS A 52 -15.66 -7.98 -15.39
CA LYS A 52 -15.80 -9.32 -14.81
C LYS A 52 -15.36 -9.42 -13.37
N GLY A 53 -14.56 -8.47 -12.89
CA GLY A 53 -14.05 -8.53 -11.53
C GLY A 53 -12.91 -7.57 -11.24
N TYR A 54 -12.36 -7.72 -10.04
CA TYR A 54 -11.21 -6.95 -9.58
C TYR A 54 -10.27 -7.82 -8.73
N ILE A 55 -8.99 -7.45 -8.70
CA ILE A 55 -7.92 -8.21 -8.07
C ILE A 55 -7.10 -7.28 -7.18
N LEU A 56 -6.82 -7.71 -5.95
CA LEU A 56 -6.04 -6.96 -4.99
C LEU A 56 -4.88 -7.79 -4.44
N GLY A 57 -3.66 -7.27 -4.55
CA GLY A 57 -2.47 -7.86 -3.93
C GLY A 57 -2.07 -7.08 -2.68
N ASN A 58 -2.04 -7.73 -1.51
CA ASN A 58 -1.67 -7.13 -0.23
C ASN A 58 -2.32 -5.74 -0.01
N PRO A 59 -3.65 -5.62 -0.12
CA PRO A 59 -4.30 -4.32 -0.12
C PRO A 59 -4.25 -3.64 1.25
N PHE A 60 -4.21 -2.31 1.26
CA PHE A 60 -4.55 -1.50 2.42
C PHE A 60 -5.98 -0.98 2.26
N THR A 61 -6.91 -1.39 3.13
CA THR A 61 -8.34 -1.10 2.99
C THR A 61 -8.89 -0.31 4.15
N ASP A 62 -8.55 -0.67 5.38
CA ASP A 62 -9.01 0.00 6.60
C ASP A 62 -7.88 0.15 7.62
N PRO A 63 -7.43 1.38 7.92
CA PRO A 63 -6.32 1.61 8.84
C PRO A 63 -6.52 0.99 10.22
N THR A 64 -7.76 0.86 10.71
CA THR A 64 -8.02 0.32 12.05
C THR A 64 -7.82 -1.18 12.05
N TYR A 65 -8.44 -1.91 11.11
CA TYR A 65 -8.28 -3.36 11.04
C TYR A 65 -6.89 -3.78 10.59
N ASP A 66 -6.29 -3.05 9.66
CA ASP A 66 -5.02 -3.40 9.04
C ASP A 66 -3.88 -3.27 10.05
N VAL A 67 -3.80 -2.10 10.71
CA VAL A 67 -2.75 -1.82 11.69
C VAL A 67 -2.91 -2.67 12.94
N ASN A 68 -4.16 -2.91 13.42
CA ASN A 68 -4.38 -3.80 14.56
C ASN A 68 -3.99 -5.26 14.28
N SER A 69 -4.15 -5.72 13.03
CA SER A 69 -3.82 -7.10 12.66
C SER A 69 -2.32 -7.43 12.74
N ARG A 70 -1.45 -6.41 12.74
CA ARG A 70 0.01 -6.57 12.74
C ARG A 70 0.56 -7.18 14.02
N ILE A 71 -0.02 -6.88 15.18
CA ILE A 71 0.44 -7.49 16.45
C ILE A 71 0.19 -8.99 16.45
N LYS A 72 -0.99 -9.41 15.98
CA LYS A 72 -1.30 -10.84 15.82
C LYS A 72 -0.40 -11.48 14.75
N PHE A 73 -0.08 -10.77 13.67
CA PHE A 73 0.84 -11.26 12.67
C PHE A 73 2.26 -11.46 13.24
N ALA A 74 2.78 -10.46 13.94
CA ALA A 74 4.08 -10.52 14.60
C ALA A 74 4.18 -11.70 15.55
N HIS A 75 3.13 -11.95 16.33
CA HIS A 75 3.04 -13.13 17.20
C HIS A 75 3.06 -14.44 16.41
N ASN A 76 2.21 -14.57 15.38
CA ASN A 76 2.15 -15.77 14.54
C ASN A 76 3.46 -16.06 13.78
N MET A 77 4.29 -15.04 13.57
CA MET A 77 5.61 -15.15 12.94
C MET A 77 6.76 -15.24 13.94
N ALA A 78 6.46 -15.43 15.23
CA ALA A 78 7.42 -15.52 16.33
C ALA A 78 8.36 -14.29 16.42
N LEU A 79 7.88 -13.11 16.00
CA LEU A 79 8.61 -11.85 16.12
C LEU A 79 8.47 -11.22 17.51
N ILE A 80 7.43 -11.63 18.26
CA ILE A 80 7.19 -11.28 19.66
C ILE A 80 6.85 -12.55 20.45
N SER A 81 7.16 -12.56 21.75
CA SER A 81 6.91 -13.72 22.62
C SER A 81 5.42 -13.91 22.92
N ASP A 82 5.02 -15.14 23.27
CA ASP A 82 3.65 -15.44 23.73
C ASP A 82 3.25 -14.59 24.94
N ALA A 83 4.19 -14.41 25.89
CA ALA A 83 3.97 -13.60 27.08
C ALA A 83 3.70 -12.12 26.75
N LEU A 84 4.52 -11.54 25.85
CA LEU A 84 4.32 -10.16 25.40
C LEU A 84 3.02 -10.01 24.63
N TYR A 85 2.68 -10.96 23.75
CA TYR A 85 1.44 -10.92 22.98
C TYR A 85 0.20 -10.99 23.87
N GLU A 86 0.10 -11.97 24.77
CA GLU A 86 -1.09 -12.11 25.63
C GLU A 86 -1.21 -10.96 26.65
N SER A 87 -0.09 -10.44 27.17
CA SER A 87 -0.05 -9.23 27.99
C SER A 87 -0.57 -8.01 27.20
N THR A 88 -0.05 -7.81 25.99
CA THR A 88 -0.45 -6.69 25.11
C THR A 88 -1.92 -6.77 24.76
N LYS A 89 -2.40 -7.92 24.31
CA LYS A 89 -3.79 -8.17 23.95
C LYS A 89 -4.75 -7.93 25.13
N THR A 90 -4.36 -8.34 26.33
CA THR A 90 -5.16 -8.14 27.55
C THR A 90 -5.20 -6.67 27.95
N ASN A 91 -4.05 -6.02 28.08
CA ASN A 91 -3.95 -4.64 28.56
C ASN A 91 -4.52 -3.62 27.56
N CYS A 92 -4.36 -3.88 26.27
CA CYS A 92 -4.84 -3.02 25.19
C CYS A 92 -6.24 -3.40 24.67
N LYS A 93 -6.83 -4.50 25.15
CA LYS A 93 -8.17 -4.98 24.75
C LYS A 93 -8.35 -5.16 23.23
N GLY A 94 -7.27 -5.51 22.54
CA GLY A 94 -7.26 -5.69 21.09
C GLY A 94 -7.24 -4.42 20.24
N GLU A 95 -7.13 -3.23 20.84
CA GLU A 95 -6.93 -1.95 20.14
C GLU A 95 -5.50 -1.44 20.38
N TYR A 96 -4.74 -1.24 19.32
CA TYR A 96 -3.30 -0.96 19.34
C TYR A 96 -2.94 0.33 18.59
N VAL A 97 -3.91 1.01 17.99
CA VAL A 97 -3.72 2.19 17.14
C VAL A 97 -4.22 3.46 17.81
N GLN A 98 -5.40 3.40 18.42
CA GLN A 98 -6.03 4.50 19.16
C GLN A 98 -6.16 4.08 20.63
N VAL A 99 -5.01 3.94 21.29
CA VAL A 99 -4.94 3.56 22.69
C VAL A 99 -5.14 4.75 23.62
N ASP A 100 -5.71 4.49 24.79
CA ASP A 100 -5.81 5.47 25.87
C ASP A 100 -4.40 5.73 26.44
N PRO A 101 -3.87 6.97 26.35
CA PRO A 101 -2.52 7.27 26.84
C PRO A 101 -2.39 7.14 28.37
N SER A 102 -3.51 7.13 29.11
CA SER A 102 -3.51 6.90 30.56
C SER A 102 -3.40 5.41 30.94
N ASN A 103 -3.60 4.50 29.98
CA ASN A 103 -3.43 3.06 30.18
C ASN A 103 -1.94 2.68 30.09
N ALA A 104 -1.19 2.99 31.15
CA ALA A 104 0.25 2.74 31.21
C ALA A 104 0.65 1.29 30.86
N PRO A 105 -0.01 0.23 31.36
CA PRO A 105 0.33 -1.14 30.98
C PRO A 105 0.19 -1.44 29.49
N CYS A 106 -0.78 -0.82 28.79
CA CYS A 106 -0.90 -0.97 27.34
C CYS A 106 0.21 -0.21 26.61
N VAL A 107 0.49 1.04 27.02
CA VAL A 107 1.53 1.87 26.41
C VAL A 107 2.91 1.21 26.56
N GLU A 108 3.25 0.70 27.74
CA GLU A 108 4.51 0.00 28.01
C GLU A 108 4.65 -1.26 27.13
N ASN A 109 3.61 -2.09 27.08
CA ASN A 109 3.59 -3.27 26.22
C ASN A 109 3.79 -2.91 24.73
N LEU A 110 3.13 -1.86 24.24
CA LEU A 110 3.28 -1.41 22.86
C LEU A 110 4.68 -0.84 22.56
N GLN A 111 5.32 -0.22 23.54
CA GLN A 111 6.72 0.21 23.43
C GLN A 111 7.64 -1.00 23.28
N GLU A 112 7.45 -2.05 24.08
CA GLU A 112 8.23 -3.29 23.97
C GLU A 112 8.02 -3.98 22.61
N VAL A 113 6.77 -4.11 22.16
CA VAL A 113 6.44 -4.62 20.81
C VAL A 113 7.16 -3.79 19.74
N THR A 114 7.14 -2.46 19.87
CA THR A 114 7.82 -1.57 18.92
C THR A 114 9.34 -1.82 18.90
N GLN A 115 9.96 -2.03 20.06
CA GLN A 115 11.38 -2.34 20.15
C GLN A 115 11.73 -3.69 19.49
N CYS A 116 10.88 -4.71 19.61
CA CYS A 116 11.05 -6.00 18.92
C CYS A 116 10.99 -5.82 17.39
N LEU A 117 10.03 -5.00 16.91
CA LEU A 117 9.73 -4.89 15.49
C LEU A 117 10.54 -3.82 14.74
N GLN A 118 11.24 -2.92 15.44
CA GLN A 118 11.91 -1.75 14.83
C GLN A 118 12.95 -2.10 13.75
N LYS A 119 13.52 -3.31 13.78
CA LYS A 119 14.52 -3.79 12.80
C LYS A 119 13.94 -4.74 11.76
N ILE A 120 12.64 -5.01 11.81
CA ILE A 120 11.95 -5.89 10.88
C ILE A 120 11.54 -5.10 9.63
N ASN A 121 11.87 -5.64 8.47
CA ASN A 121 11.42 -5.09 7.20
C ASN A 121 9.94 -5.42 6.99
N SER A 122 9.04 -4.49 7.34
CA SER A 122 7.59 -4.78 7.33
C SER A 122 7.04 -5.31 5.99
N PRO A 123 7.41 -4.82 4.79
CA PRO A 123 6.94 -5.41 3.53
C PRO A 123 7.43 -6.85 3.27
N GLN A 124 8.51 -7.28 3.94
CA GLN A 124 9.15 -8.57 3.73
C GLN A 124 10.01 -8.96 4.94
N ILE A 125 9.40 -9.61 5.93
CA ILE A 125 10.01 -9.86 7.24
C ILE A 125 11.27 -10.74 7.22
N LEU A 126 11.49 -11.47 6.12
CA LEU A 126 12.67 -12.31 5.93
C LEU A 126 13.85 -11.58 5.29
N GLU A 127 13.66 -10.34 4.84
CA GLU A 127 14.71 -9.52 4.23
C GLU A 127 15.21 -8.46 5.21
N PRO A 128 16.49 -8.06 5.15
CA PRO A 128 17.00 -6.96 5.95
C PRO A 128 16.35 -5.64 5.52
N ILE A 129 16.32 -4.66 6.43
CA ILE A 129 15.98 -3.28 6.08
C ILE A 129 17.11 -2.73 5.21
N CYS A 130 16.76 -2.35 3.98
CA CYS A 130 17.68 -1.74 3.03
C CYS A 130 17.36 -0.25 2.84
N SER A 131 18.36 0.55 2.49
CA SER A 131 18.12 1.93 2.05
C SER A 131 17.23 1.92 0.79
N THR A 132 16.16 2.70 0.80
CA THR A 132 15.28 2.84 -0.36
C THR A 132 15.89 3.81 -1.35
N MET A 133 15.79 3.49 -2.64
CA MET A 133 16.00 4.49 -3.69
C MET A 133 14.82 5.45 -3.68
N SER A 134 14.96 6.54 -2.93
CA SER A 134 14.13 7.73 -3.06
C SER A 134 15.08 8.93 -3.03
N PRO A 135 14.93 9.92 -3.92
CA PRO A 135 15.77 11.12 -3.92
C PRO A 135 15.71 11.90 -2.58
N LYS A 136 14.74 11.58 -1.71
CA LYS A 136 14.70 12.01 -0.31
C LYS A 136 14.16 10.88 0.59
N PRO A 137 14.96 10.30 1.50
CA PRO A 137 14.47 9.34 2.47
C PRO A 137 13.79 10.07 3.65
N LYS A 138 12.52 9.78 3.90
CA LYS A 138 11.96 9.88 5.26
C LYS A 138 11.39 8.51 5.61
N GLY A 139 11.99 7.89 6.62
CA GLY A 139 11.59 6.58 7.10
C GLY A 139 10.18 6.61 7.69
N PHE A 140 9.44 5.52 7.48
CA PHE A 140 8.16 5.29 8.12
C PHE A 140 8.42 4.85 9.57
N LYS A 141 8.10 5.68 10.56
CA LYS A 141 8.05 5.30 11.97
C LYS A 141 6.60 5.40 12.45
N TRP A 142 6.15 4.37 13.16
CA TRP A 142 4.89 4.36 13.90
C TRP A 142 5.00 5.28 15.11
N ASP A 143 4.69 6.56 14.93
CA ASP A 143 4.32 7.44 16.04
C ASP A 143 3.41 8.56 15.55
N LYS A 144 2.38 8.91 16.33
CA LYS A 144 1.34 9.87 15.95
C LYS A 144 1.70 11.33 16.27
N ASN A 145 2.76 11.63 17.04
CA ASN A 145 3.12 13.01 17.43
C ASN A 145 4.62 13.21 17.76
N PHE A 146 5.57 12.98 16.82
CA PHE A 146 6.98 13.35 17.06
C PHE A 146 7.48 14.42 16.09
N VAL A 147 7.79 15.60 16.66
CA VAL A 147 8.46 16.73 16.02
C VAL A 147 9.81 16.26 15.48
N GLY A 148 10.13 16.66 14.26
CA GLY A 148 11.34 16.25 13.56
C GLY A 148 12.59 16.48 14.39
N GLU A 149 13.27 15.41 14.74
CA GLU A 149 14.67 15.47 15.13
C GLU A 149 15.55 14.96 13.98
N ASN A 150 16.59 15.75 13.75
CA ASN A 150 17.48 15.72 12.61
C ASN A 150 18.29 14.41 12.56
N PHE A 151 17.99 13.55 11.60
CA PHE A 151 18.96 12.58 11.11
C PHE A 151 19.93 13.33 10.19
N LEU A 152 20.95 13.92 10.81
CA LEU A 152 22.10 14.53 10.15
C LEU A 152 22.73 13.55 9.15
N ASP A 153 22.93 14.04 7.94
CA ASP A 153 23.81 13.55 6.88
C ASP A 153 24.14 12.05 6.88
N MET A 154 23.41 11.29 6.06
CA MET A 154 23.93 10.05 5.49
C MET A 154 24.03 10.20 3.97
N PRO A 155 25.24 10.19 3.40
CA PRO A 155 25.47 10.42 1.99
C PRO A 155 24.78 9.31 1.18
N HIS A 156 24.28 9.67 0.01
CA HIS A 156 23.68 8.80 -1.02
C HIS A 156 24.25 7.37 -1.01
N ARG A 157 23.66 6.47 -0.20
CA ARG A 157 23.98 5.04 -0.27
C ARG A 157 23.02 4.43 -1.27
N TYR A 158 23.55 4.11 -2.44
CA TYR A 158 22.92 3.13 -3.31
C TYR A 158 22.63 1.88 -2.48
N PRO A 159 21.45 1.24 -2.64
CA PRO A 159 21.17 0.01 -1.94
C PRO A 159 22.27 -1.01 -2.25
N GLU A 160 22.60 -1.87 -1.30
CA GLU A 160 23.59 -2.90 -1.57
C GLU A 160 23.07 -3.87 -2.64
N PRO A 161 23.94 -4.46 -3.50
CA PRO A 161 23.47 -5.29 -4.63
C PRO A 161 22.60 -6.49 -4.25
N TRP A 162 22.70 -6.99 -3.01
CA TRP A 162 21.86 -8.08 -2.49
C TRP A 162 20.48 -7.60 -2.01
N CYS A 163 20.25 -6.30 -1.87
CA CYS A 163 18.98 -5.74 -1.46
C CYS A 163 17.99 -5.71 -2.62
N ARG A 164 16.73 -6.10 -2.37
CA ARG A 164 15.65 -5.99 -3.35
C ARG A 164 15.49 -4.56 -3.90
N ALA A 165 15.74 -3.55 -3.07
CA ALA A 165 15.69 -2.15 -3.46
C ALA A 165 16.70 -1.78 -4.57
N TYR A 166 17.82 -2.51 -4.68
CA TYR A 166 18.81 -2.33 -5.74
C TYR A 166 18.21 -2.56 -7.13
N ASN A 167 17.24 -3.48 -7.27
CA ASN A 167 16.58 -3.75 -8.55
C ASN A 167 15.84 -2.52 -9.09
N TYR A 168 15.45 -1.57 -8.23
CA TYR A 168 14.79 -0.34 -8.66
C TYR A 168 15.75 0.67 -9.29
N LEU A 169 17.06 0.50 -9.12
CA LEU A 169 18.08 1.28 -9.84
C LEU A 169 17.93 1.08 -11.34
N PHE A 170 17.75 -0.16 -11.78
CA PHE A 170 17.58 -0.48 -13.19
C PHE A 170 16.29 0.13 -13.76
N SER A 171 15.20 0.14 -12.98
CA SER A 171 13.97 0.84 -13.38
C SER A 171 14.19 2.34 -13.53
N PHE A 172 14.93 2.96 -12.60
CA PHE A 172 15.24 4.39 -12.65
C PHE A 172 16.12 4.73 -13.87
N ILE A 173 17.18 3.96 -14.11
CA ILE A 173 18.06 4.15 -15.27
C ILE A 173 17.27 3.99 -16.57
N TRP A 174 16.50 2.91 -16.68
CA TRP A 174 15.72 2.62 -17.88
C TRP A 174 14.65 3.68 -18.16
N ALA A 175 13.88 4.10 -17.15
CA ALA A 175 12.79 5.05 -17.34
C ALA A 175 13.27 6.49 -17.60
N ASN A 176 14.53 6.81 -17.23
CA ASN A 176 15.14 8.13 -17.47
C ASN A 176 16.02 8.18 -18.72
N ASP A 177 16.25 7.06 -19.40
CA ASP A 177 16.89 7.04 -20.70
C ASP A 177 16.02 7.78 -21.74
N LYS A 178 16.61 8.72 -22.47
CA LYS A 178 15.87 9.55 -23.45
C LYS A 178 15.36 8.75 -24.64
N THR A 179 16.09 7.73 -25.06
CA THR A 179 15.63 6.81 -26.12
C THR A 179 14.40 6.04 -25.66
N VAL A 180 14.39 5.58 -24.40
CA VAL A 180 13.22 4.93 -23.79
C VAL A 180 12.04 5.90 -23.66
N GLN A 181 12.26 7.11 -23.14
CA GLN A 181 11.20 8.13 -23.02
C GLN A 181 10.59 8.48 -24.38
N ASN A 182 11.42 8.61 -25.42
CA ASN A 182 10.96 8.86 -26.78
C ASN A 182 10.13 7.68 -27.33
N ALA A 183 10.59 6.44 -27.10
CA ALA A 183 9.87 5.23 -27.52
C ALA A 183 8.53 5.05 -26.79
N LEU A 184 8.43 5.50 -25.53
CA LEU A 184 7.19 5.53 -24.74
C LEU A 184 6.32 6.76 -25.02
N HIS A 185 6.73 7.63 -25.95
CA HIS A 185 6.04 8.88 -26.28
C HIS A 185 5.83 9.81 -25.07
N VAL A 186 6.79 9.84 -24.15
CA VAL A 186 6.80 10.81 -23.03
C VAL A 186 6.98 12.20 -23.62
N ARG A 187 6.07 13.12 -23.30
CA ARG A 187 6.12 14.50 -23.79
C ARG A 187 7.33 15.23 -23.20
N GLU A 188 8.18 15.77 -24.06
CA GLU A 188 9.36 16.53 -23.65
C GLU A 188 8.98 17.73 -22.76
N GLY A 189 9.79 18.00 -21.74
CA GLY A 189 9.55 19.07 -20.78
C GLY A 189 8.48 18.80 -19.70
N THR A 190 7.73 17.69 -19.77
CA THR A 190 6.69 17.38 -18.76
C THR A 190 7.19 16.68 -17.51
N ILE A 191 8.30 15.96 -17.61
CA ILE A 191 8.93 15.24 -16.52
C ILE A 191 10.42 15.55 -16.56
N ARG A 192 10.98 15.94 -15.42
CA ARG A 192 12.43 16.12 -15.26
C ARG A 192 13.11 14.75 -15.16
N ASP A 193 12.81 14.05 -14.07
CA ASP A 193 13.23 12.68 -13.81
C ASP A 193 12.01 11.85 -13.41
N TRP A 194 11.91 10.63 -13.92
CA TRP A 194 10.95 9.64 -13.46
C TRP A 194 11.34 9.14 -12.06
N GLU A 195 10.38 9.13 -11.16
CA GLU A 195 10.52 8.60 -9.80
C GLU A 195 9.48 7.50 -9.57
N ARG A 196 9.91 6.37 -8.98
CA ARG A 196 9.01 5.23 -8.68
C ARG A 196 7.88 5.61 -7.73
N CYS A 197 8.20 6.33 -6.66
CA CYS A 197 7.26 6.80 -5.66
C CYS A 197 7.57 8.27 -5.37
N ASN A 198 6.72 9.17 -5.86
CA ASN A 198 6.90 10.60 -5.61
C ASN A 198 6.44 10.93 -4.18
N GLN A 199 7.40 11.05 -3.27
CA GLN A 199 7.16 11.30 -1.86
C GLN A 199 6.54 12.68 -1.59
N SER A 200 6.70 13.64 -2.51
CA SER A 200 6.09 14.96 -2.37
C SER A 200 4.56 14.89 -2.38
N PHE A 201 4.00 13.91 -3.12
CA PHE A 201 2.55 13.65 -3.08
C PHE A 201 2.10 13.08 -1.73
N SER A 202 2.94 12.32 -1.03
CA SER A 202 2.54 11.73 0.25
C SER A 202 2.20 12.79 1.30
N SER A 203 2.85 13.96 1.25
CA SER A 203 2.54 15.07 2.16
C SER A 203 1.33 15.91 1.75
N SER A 204 0.96 15.90 0.46
CA SER A 204 -0.14 16.71 -0.08
C SER A 204 -1.41 15.90 -0.38
N TYR A 205 -1.37 14.59 -0.23
CA TYR A 205 -2.51 13.72 -0.49
C TYR A 205 -3.51 13.80 0.68
N ALA A 206 -4.75 14.17 0.39
CA ALA A 206 -5.74 14.51 1.42
C ALA A 206 -6.23 13.33 2.28
N HIS A 207 -5.96 12.08 1.88
CA HIS A 207 -6.41 10.85 2.57
C HIS A 207 -7.90 10.88 2.99
N ASP A 208 -8.73 11.47 2.14
CA ASP A 208 -10.18 11.67 2.30
C ASP A 208 -10.97 10.36 2.28
N VAL A 209 -10.48 9.35 1.56
CA VAL A 209 -10.98 7.98 1.65
C VAL A 209 -10.31 7.27 2.82
N ARG A 210 -10.97 7.25 3.99
CA ARG A 210 -10.46 6.55 5.18
C ARG A 210 -10.46 5.03 4.99
N THR A 211 -11.57 4.48 4.51
CA THR A 211 -11.80 3.03 4.38
C THR A 211 -12.45 2.69 3.03
N SER A 212 -12.17 1.50 2.50
CA SER A 212 -12.79 0.99 1.26
C SER A 212 -13.77 -0.16 1.49
N LEU A 213 -14.06 -0.52 2.75
CA LEU A 213 -14.90 -1.66 3.10
C LEU A 213 -16.33 -1.57 2.55
N ASP A 214 -16.91 -0.36 2.50
CA ASP A 214 -18.26 -0.17 1.95
C ASP A 214 -18.32 -0.40 0.44
N TYR A 215 -17.28 -0.01 -0.29
CA TYR A 215 -17.15 -0.31 -1.73
C TYR A 215 -17.04 -1.82 -1.96
N HIS A 216 -16.24 -2.52 -1.15
CA HIS A 216 -16.19 -3.98 -1.19
C HIS A 216 -17.57 -4.61 -0.93
N ARG A 217 -18.27 -4.15 0.12
CA ARG A 217 -19.62 -4.62 0.48
C ARG A 217 -20.66 -4.35 -0.62
N ASN A 218 -20.53 -3.25 -1.35
CA ASN A 218 -21.42 -2.96 -2.48
C ASN A 218 -21.11 -3.87 -3.67
N LEU A 219 -19.83 -4.09 -3.96
CA LEU A 219 -19.38 -4.93 -5.07
C LEU A 219 -19.69 -6.42 -4.85
N THR A 220 -19.76 -6.92 -3.61
CA THR A 220 -20.17 -8.31 -3.33
C THR A 220 -21.62 -8.59 -3.68
N LYS A 221 -22.46 -7.55 -3.81
CA LYS A 221 -23.85 -7.67 -4.28
C LYS A 221 -23.96 -7.71 -5.81
N LYS A 222 -22.86 -7.46 -6.52
CA LYS A 222 -22.79 -7.50 -7.99
C LYS A 222 -22.30 -8.88 -8.45
N ASN A 223 -22.57 -9.24 -9.70
CA ASN A 223 -22.05 -10.47 -10.31
C ASN A 223 -20.60 -10.28 -10.80
N LEU A 224 -19.69 -10.00 -9.85
CA LEU A 224 -18.28 -9.74 -10.10
C LEU A 224 -17.40 -10.72 -9.33
N ARG A 225 -16.29 -11.14 -9.94
CA ARG A 225 -15.26 -11.93 -9.26
C ARG A 225 -14.35 -10.99 -8.47
N ALA A 226 -14.22 -11.23 -7.18
CA ALA A 226 -13.23 -10.56 -6.34
C ALA A 226 -12.12 -11.56 -5.98
N THR A 227 -10.86 -11.16 -6.13
CA THR A 227 -9.72 -11.97 -5.69
C THR A 227 -8.75 -11.10 -4.89
N THR A 228 -8.51 -11.49 -3.65
CA THR A 228 -7.52 -10.84 -2.79
C THR A 228 -6.40 -11.83 -2.52
N THR A 229 -5.19 -11.51 -2.96
CA THR A 229 -3.98 -12.27 -2.67
C THR A 229 -3.18 -11.60 -1.56
N LYS A 230 -2.55 -12.41 -0.71
CA LYS A 230 -1.79 -11.94 0.45
C LYS A 230 -0.48 -12.69 0.54
N SER A 231 0.62 -11.96 0.71
CA SER A 231 1.91 -12.54 1.07
C SER A 231 1.91 -12.94 2.54
N GLU A 232 2.39 -14.15 2.82
CA GLU A 232 2.60 -14.58 4.20
C GLU A 232 3.67 -13.74 4.90
N LYS A 233 4.63 -13.17 4.16
CA LYS A 233 5.82 -12.52 4.71
C LYS A 233 5.75 -11.00 4.81
N ASP A 234 4.62 -10.39 4.49
CA ASP A 234 4.43 -8.94 4.55
C ASP A 234 3.64 -8.59 5.81
N ASP A 235 4.21 -7.85 6.77
CA ASP A 235 3.57 -7.38 8.00
C ASP A 235 2.64 -6.16 7.78
N GLN A 236 2.63 -5.52 6.61
CA GLN A 236 1.74 -4.38 6.35
C GLN A 236 0.28 -4.79 6.14
N LYS A 237 -0.13 -5.94 6.68
CA LYS A 237 -1.35 -6.70 6.37
C LYS A 237 -2.65 -5.98 6.63
N THR A 238 -3.63 -6.38 5.83
CA THR A 238 -5.08 -6.30 6.02
C THR A 238 -5.61 -7.58 6.69
N THR A 239 -6.68 -7.46 7.48
CA THR A 239 -7.60 -8.59 7.74
C THR A 239 -8.44 -8.85 6.49
N THR A 240 -8.78 -10.11 6.17
CA THR A 240 -9.59 -10.42 4.97
C THR A 240 -11.00 -9.88 5.19
N VAL A 241 -11.49 -9.07 4.25
CA VAL A 241 -12.89 -8.57 4.22
C VAL A 241 -13.84 -9.73 3.97
#